data_AF-A0A452YA38-F1
#
_entry.id   AF-A0A452YA38-F1
#
_cell.length_a   1.000
_cell.length_b   1.000
_cell.length_c   1.000
_cell.angle_alpha   90.00
_cell.angle_beta   90.00
_cell.angle_gamma   90.00
#
_symmetry.space_group_name_H-M   'P 1'
#
loop_
_entity.id
_entity.type
_entity.pdbx_description
1 polymer ?
#
loop_
_entity_poly.entity_id
_entity_poly.type
_entity_poly.pdbx_seq_one_letter_code
_entity_poly.pdbx_strand_id
1 'polypeptide(L)' 'LHGECHLRCLASVVSDHCPLLLDCALMPIARQRFRFEDFWLRLDGFQEMVNTA' A
#
# COMPACT_ATOMS: atom_id res chain seq x y z
N LEU A 1 2.67 2.06 4.42
CA LEU A 1 1.38 2.19 3.71
C LEU A 1 0.32 1.83 4.73
N HIS A 2 -0.11 2.80 5.54
CA HIS A 2 -1.28 2.58 6.38
C HIS A 2 -2.43 3.21 5.62
N GLY A 3 -3.42 2.39 5.24
CA GLY A 3 -4.66 2.90 4.66
C GLY A 3 -5.35 3.80 5.67
N GLU A 4 -6.25 4.66 5.18
CA GLU A 4 -7.18 5.39 6.05
C GLU A 4 -8.08 4.34 6.73
N CYS A 5 -7.65 3.92 7.91
CA CYS A 5 -8.37 3.00 8.78
C CYS A 5 -9.10 3.84 9.82
N HIS A 6 -10.41 3.98 9.69
CA HIS A 6 -11.22 4.70 10.66
C HIS A 6 -11.81 3.72 11.67
N LEU A 7 -11.60 3.99 12.96
CA LEU A 7 -12.28 3.27 14.02
C LEU A 7 -13.64 3.92 14.29
N ARG A 8 -14.72 3.12 14.22
CA ARG A 8 -16.09 3.56 14.52
C ARG A 8 -16.68 2.73 15.65
N CYS A 9 -17.31 3.37 16.62
CA CYS A 9 -18.04 2.71 17.70
C CYS A 9 -19.45 2.35 17.21
N LEU A 10 -19.84 1.08 17.34
CA LEU A 10 -21.19 0.59 17.07
C LEU A 10 -22.02 0.57 18.36
N ALA A 11 -22.28 1.74 18.92
CA ALA A 11 -23.11 1.85 20.12
C ALA A 11 -24.54 1.39 19.83
N SER A 12 -25.12 0.60 20.74
CA SER A 12 -26.51 0.16 20.69
C SER A 12 -27.24 0.68 21.93
N VAL A 13 -28.46 1.15 21.75
CA VAL A 13 -29.28 1.73 22.85
C VAL A 13 -29.57 0.71 23.96
N VAL A 14 -29.49 -0.58 23.65
CA VAL A 14 -29.86 -1.68 24.55
C VAL A 14 -28.67 -2.39 25.20
N SER A 15 -27.44 -1.90 25.01
CA SER A 15 -26.24 -2.57 25.51
C SER A 15 -25.14 -1.57 25.85
N ASP A 16 -24.53 -1.73 27.03
CA ASP A 16 -23.34 -0.96 27.43
C ASP A 16 -22.06 -1.41 26.70
N HIS A 17 -22.14 -2.47 25.90
CA HIS A 17 -21.04 -2.91 25.04
C HIS A 17 -21.05 -2.15 23.70
N CYS A 18 -19.98 -1.40 23.43
CA CYS A 18 -19.74 -0.82 22.10
C CYS A 18 -18.63 -1.58 21.35
N PRO A 19 -18.97 -2.47 20.39
CA PRO A 19 -17.97 -3.04 19.50
C PRO A 19 -17.35 -1.96 18.60
N LEU A 20 -16.03 -2.04 18.40
CA LEU A 20 -15.28 -1.16 17.51
C LEU A 20 -15.18 -1.78 16.12
N LEU A 21 -15.77 -1.11 15.12
CA LEU A 21 -15.63 -1.46 13.72
C LEU A 21 -14.41 -0.73 13.14
N LEU A 22 -13.47 -1.50 12.61
CA LEU A 22 -12.39 -0.96 11.79
C LEU A 22 -12.92 -0.81 10.35
N ASP A 23 -13.22 0.42 9.94
CA ASP A 23 -13.57 0.74 8.56
C ASP A 23 -12.29 1.05 7.80
N CYS A 24 -11.84 0.07 7.00
CA CYS A 24 -10.74 0.23 6.08
C CYS A 24 -11.32 0.68 4.74
N ALA A 25 -11.18 1.96 4.42
CA ALA A 25 -11.53 2.42 3.08
C ALA A 25 -10.66 1.68 2.05
N LEU A 26 -11.27 1.22 0.95
CA LEU A 26 -10.53 0.83 -0.25
C LEU A 26 -9.64 2.02 -0.61
N MET A 27 -8.32 1.83 -0.47
CA MET A 27 -7.37 2.88 -0.82
C MET A 27 -7.70 3.35 -2.25
N PRO A 28 -7.80 4.67 -2.50
CA PRO A 28 -7.69 5.15 -3.87
C PRO A 28 -6.44 4.47 -4.43
N ILE A 29 -6.53 3.85 -5.63
CA ILE A 29 -5.37 3.25 -6.29
C ILE A 29 -4.25 4.27 -6.16
N ALA A 30 -3.29 3.98 -5.28
CA ALA A 30 -2.27 4.96 -4.95
C ALA A 30 -1.61 5.28 -6.29
N ARG A 31 -1.48 6.58 -6.62
CA ARG A 31 -0.75 7.00 -7.83
C ARG A 31 0.54 6.18 -7.83
N GLN A 32 0.83 5.48 -8.94
CA GLN A 32 1.98 4.58 -9.03
C GLN A 32 3.18 5.29 -8.42
N ARG A 33 3.64 4.80 -7.28
CA ARG A 33 4.84 5.33 -6.64
C ARG A 33 5.99 5.03 -7.57
N PHE A 34 6.99 5.90 -7.64
CA PHE A 34 8.22 5.57 -8.36
C PHE A 34 8.75 4.24 -7.80
N ARG A 35 8.81 3.24 -8.68
CA ARG A 35 9.44 1.95 -8.39
C ARG A 35 10.71 1.94 -9.22
N PHE A 36 11.83 1.54 -8.61
CA PHE A 36 12.97 1.09 -9.39
C PHE A 36 12.55 -0.19 -10.10
N GLU A 37 12.13 -0.05 -11.35
CA GLU A 37 11.84 -1.19 -12.21
C GLU A 37 13.16 -1.75 -12.74
N ASP A 38 13.18 -3.06 -12.99
CA ASP A 38 14.32 -3.78 -13.57
C ASP A 38 14.55 -3.44 -15.06
N PHE A 39 13.99 -2.32 -15.53
CA PHE A 39 14.14 -1.81 -16.88
C PHE A 39 15.61 -1.79 -17.32
N TRP A 40 16.50 -1.33 -16.46
CA TRP A 40 17.93 -1.26 -16.73
C TRP A 40 18.55 -2.62 -17.01
N LEU A 41 18.05 -3.69 -16.38
CA LEU A 41 18.55 -5.05 -16.61
C LEU A 41 18.24 -5.56 -18.03
N ARG A 42 17.24 -4.98 -18.69
CA ARG A 42 16.83 -5.31 -20.07
C ARG A 42 17.45 -4.40 -21.12
N LEU A 43 18.23 -3.40 -20.71
CA LEU A 43 18.86 -2.48 -21.65
C LEU A 43 20.04 -3.17 -22.34
N ASP A 44 20.11 -3.09 -23.66
CA ASP A 44 21.21 -3.67 -24.43
C ASP A 44 22.55 -3.11 -23.94
N GLY A 45 23.51 -4.01 -23.69
CA GLY A 45 24.83 -3.65 -23.17
C GLY A 45 24.91 -3.43 -21.66
N PHE A 46 23.80 -3.50 -20.91
CA PHE A 46 23.84 -3.37 -19.44
C PHE A 46 24.72 -4.44 -18.79
N GLN A 47 24.56 -5.71 -19.19
CA GLN A 47 25.37 -6.81 -18.67
C GLN A 47 26.86 -6.64 -19.02
N GLU A 48 27.16 -6.17 -20.23
CA GLU A 48 28.54 -5.92 -20.66
C GLU A 48 29.19 -4.82 -19.81
N MET A 49 28.48 -3.71 -19.57
CA MET A 49 28.93 -2.61 -18.73
C MET A 49 29.20 -3.06 -17.29
N VAL A 50 28.30 -3.86 -16.70
CA VAL A 50 28.48 -4.39 -15.34
C VAL A 50 29.69 -5.34 -15.26
N ASN A 51 29.92 -6.15 -16.30
CA ASN A 51 31.04 -7.10 -16.33
C ASN A 51 32.39 -6.44 -16.66
N THR A 52 32.41 -5.20 -17.14
CA THR A 52 33.63 -4.44 -17.46
C THR A 52 33.97 -3.35 -16.44
N ALA A 53 33.09 -3.10 -15.45
CA ALA A 53 33.34 -2.23 -14.31
C ALA A 53 34.15 -2.95 -13.22
#